data_AF-A0A956DN82-F1
#
_entry.id   AF-A0A956DN82-F1
#
_cell.length_a   1.000
_cell.length_b   1.000
_cell.length_c   1.000
_cell.angle_alpha   90.00
_cell.angle_beta   90.00
_cell.angle_gamma   90.00
#
_symmetry.space_group_name_H-M   'P 1'
#
loop_
_entity.id
_entity.type
_entity.pdbx_description
1 polymer ?
#
loop_
_entity_poly.entity_id
_entity_poly.type
_entity_poly.pdbx_seq_one_letter_code
_entity_poly.pdbx_strand_id
1 'polypeptide(L)'
;MALRSKLLLLAVGASSVVFTHGLASVAHAGPAPAVASASSRQHALAVALDGERREVTAQACREAERCVATGGRSYAIPAGADLANATLEVVSLAPDSRVVLVDVPLSGAEPAGSASKGRWVLLLAASAAKGAPHVEKLLVGTLDRPEGLEGEERSKVLLREREGGHERLLLGRRYAHAGLCGRPTTMRVSKLDPADRTWSEAPTVALSAAEREAAVPLIAERAEGGWPEGPSLLHARLASSALGGQRSALTDGDLATSWVETRPGVGEGEFVVMSGEASVPVSGFDLVLRAKGDAPPDRAAPRRVFVATRDQVFSIALGEDAGQEAPGQRYSVGLPKPVRSDCYALVLDEAFGDASHQAVAIAELRAQTPFDGMTLEALAAALDDEAKAEGAAALLNAGDAEAVTAVMNAYPQLSFDARRRALDLVGSGPCTATAPFYVERVLGRGAGDDFDPALDPIARAARDRLRRCRQPATAALGAAISEAGVTKERVWAARELAEIEPAQAVPAILAVLAEGSTAPSESGAKDEVRRGLRVALATAARDRHGAPAVQAALAAPAFAALSPVERVDLLR
;
A
#
# COMPACT_ATOMS: atom_id res chain seq x y z
N MET A 1 -6.79 -24.71 -38.67
CA MET A 1 -5.74 -23.95 -39.38
C MET A 1 -4.42 -24.16 -38.65
N ALA A 2 -3.56 -24.99 -39.22
CA ALA A 2 -2.29 -25.39 -38.64
C ALA A 2 -1.18 -24.42 -39.07
N LEU A 3 -0.44 -23.83 -38.14
CA LEU A 3 0.84 -23.20 -38.43
C LEU A 3 1.98 -24.11 -37.98
N ARG A 4 2.79 -24.49 -38.98
CA ARG A 4 3.89 -25.45 -38.91
C ARG A 4 5.17 -24.79 -38.38
N SER A 5 5.79 -25.50 -37.46
CA SER A 5 7.19 -25.40 -37.05
C SER A 5 8.16 -25.47 -38.24
N LYS A 6 9.22 -24.65 -38.20
CA LYS A 6 10.48 -24.92 -38.91
C LYS A 6 11.62 -24.83 -37.90
N LEU A 7 12.01 -26.00 -37.40
CA LEU A 7 13.25 -26.24 -36.67
C LEU A 7 14.36 -26.40 -37.72
N LEU A 8 15.37 -25.53 -37.72
CA LEU A 8 16.56 -25.70 -38.55
C LEU A 8 17.67 -26.30 -37.67
N LEU A 9 17.97 -27.58 -37.90
CA LEU A 9 19.11 -28.29 -37.31
C LEU A 9 20.37 -27.90 -38.11
N LEU A 10 21.30 -27.19 -37.49
CA LEU A 10 22.66 -26.99 -38.02
C LEU A 10 23.62 -27.87 -37.20
N ALA A 11 24.15 -28.89 -37.85
CA ALA A 11 25.22 -29.74 -37.33
C ALA A 11 26.55 -28.96 -37.42
N VAL A 12 27.19 -28.75 -36.27
CA VAL A 12 28.56 -28.20 -36.18
C VAL A 12 29.48 -29.32 -35.73
N GLY A 13 30.46 -29.65 -36.58
CA GLY A 13 31.46 -30.67 -36.31
C GLY A 13 32.44 -30.25 -35.22
N ALA A 14 32.71 -31.16 -34.29
CA ALA A 14 33.73 -31.02 -33.27
C ALA A 14 35.13 -31.22 -33.89
N SER A 15 35.94 -30.18 -33.89
CA SER A 15 37.40 -30.27 -34.04
C SER A 15 38.03 -29.83 -32.72
N SER A 16 38.60 -30.78 -32.00
CA SER A 16 39.32 -30.54 -30.75
C SER A 16 40.72 -29.99 -31.07
N VAL A 17 40.89 -28.68 -30.94
CA VAL A 17 42.23 -28.05 -30.90
C VAL A 17 42.58 -27.79 -29.44
N VAL A 18 43.60 -28.48 -28.93
CA VAL A 18 44.19 -28.23 -27.62
C VAL A 18 45.03 -26.96 -27.72
N PHE A 19 44.48 -25.84 -27.27
CA PHE A 19 45.24 -24.61 -27.03
C PHE A 19 45.64 -24.54 -25.56
N THR A 20 46.91 -24.77 -25.26
CA THR A 20 47.55 -24.35 -24.01
C THR A 20 47.66 -22.83 -23.99
N HIS A 21 46.66 -22.14 -23.43
CA HIS A 21 46.79 -20.72 -23.09
C HIS A 21 47.54 -20.62 -21.77
N GLY A 22 48.75 -20.08 -21.82
CA GLY A 22 49.40 -19.55 -20.63
C GLY A 22 48.53 -18.42 -20.08
N LEU A 23 48.07 -18.58 -18.83
CA LEU A 23 47.38 -17.54 -18.08
C LEU A 23 48.39 -16.40 -17.80
N ALA A 24 48.52 -15.46 -18.72
CA ALA A 24 49.01 -14.14 -18.39
C ALA A 24 47.94 -13.49 -17.50
N SER A 25 48.23 -13.35 -16.21
CA SER A 25 47.42 -12.56 -15.29
C SER A 25 47.36 -11.13 -15.82
N VAL A 26 46.24 -10.75 -16.43
CA VAL A 26 45.99 -9.36 -16.80
C VAL A 26 45.78 -8.61 -15.49
N ALA A 27 46.84 -7.95 -15.01
CA ALA A 27 46.75 -7.02 -13.92
C ALA A 27 45.67 -5.99 -14.28
N HIS A 28 44.52 -6.06 -13.60
CA HIS A 28 43.47 -5.07 -13.76
C HIS A 28 44.03 -3.74 -13.25
N ALA A 29 44.42 -2.87 -14.17
CA ALA A 29 44.83 -1.52 -13.83
C ALA A 29 43.60 -0.83 -13.21
N GLY A 30 43.74 -0.36 -11.96
CA GLY A 30 42.69 0.41 -11.30
C GLY A 30 42.38 1.73 -12.04
N PRO A 31 41.35 2.47 -11.61
CA PRO A 31 41.01 3.76 -12.20
C PRO A 31 42.21 4.71 -12.17
N ALA A 32 42.35 5.51 -13.24
CA ALA A 32 43.38 6.53 -13.33
C ALA A 32 43.23 7.56 -12.19
N PRO A 33 44.34 8.15 -11.69
CA PRO A 33 44.27 9.24 -10.72
C PRO A 33 43.41 10.40 -11.21
N ALA A 34 42.64 10.99 -10.29
CA ALA A 34 41.79 12.14 -10.57
C ALA A 34 42.46 13.41 -10.03
N VAL A 35 42.46 14.48 -10.82
CA VAL A 35 42.97 15.80 -10.42
C VAL A 35 41.89 16.85 -10.64
N ALA A 36 41.32 17.35 -9.55
CA ALA A 36 40.46 18.53 -9.58
C ALA A 36 41.34 19.79 -9.65
N SER A 37 41.20 20.57 -10.73
CA SER A 37 41.99 21.80 -10.90
C SER A 37 41.68 22.84 -9.82
N ALA A 38 42.69 23.64 -9.48
CA ALA A 38 42.52 24.81 -8.62
C ALA A 38 41.55 25.84 -9.26
N SER A 39 40.92 26.64 -8.40
CA SER A 39 40.04 27.75 -8.77
C SER A 39 40.41 29.00 -7.96
N SER A 40 39.71 30.10 -8.21
CA SER A 40 39.82 31.31 -7.36
C SER A 40 39.41 31.10 -5.91
N ARG A 41 38.65 30.03 -5.60
CA ARG A 41 38.15 29.75 -4.25
C ARG A 41 38.65 28.43 -3.66
N GLN A 42 39.29 27.57 -4.44
CA GLN A 42 39.71 26.24 -4.01
C GLN A 42 41.12 25.90 -4.52
N HIS A 43 41.92 25.25 -3.68
CA HIS A 43 43.18 24.64 -4.10
C HIS A 43 42.95 23.45 -5.05
N ALA A 44 43.98 22.98 -5.76
CA ALA A 44 43.89 21.75 -6.54
C ALA A 44 43.84 20.53 -5.61
N LEU A 45 43.18 19.46 -6.04
CA LEU A 45 43.11 18.18 -5.33
C LEU A 45 43.51 17.04 -6.25
N ALA A 46 44.55 16.29 -5.89
CA ALA A 46 44.91 15.04 -6.55
C ALA A 46 44.52 13.85 -5.67
N VAL A 47 43.87 12.84 -6.26
CA VAL A 47 43.44 11.61 -5.59
C VAL A 47 43.86 10.41 -6.42
N ALA A 48 44.37 9.37 -5.77
CA ALA A 48 44.73 8.12 -6.44
C ALA A 48 44.31 6.92 -5.57
N LEU A 49 43.91 5.84 -6.25
CA LEU A 49 43.60 4.56 -5.63
C LEU A 49 44.84 3.66 -5.62
N ASP A 50 45.26 3.21 -4.44
CA ASP A 50 46.31 2.21 -4.27
C ASP A 50 45.67 0.84 -4.03
N GLY A 51 45.63 0.02 -5.08
CA GLY A 51 45.03 -1.30 -5.05
C GLY A 51 45.77 -2.32 -4.17
N GLU A 52 47.10 -2.18 -4.07
CA GLU A 52 47.94 -3.09 -3.28
C GLU A 52 47.79 -2.83 -1.79
N ARG A 53 47.79 -1.55 -1.39
CA ARG A 53 47.61 -1.14 -0.01
C ARG A 53 46.14 -1.07 0.42
N ARG A 54 45.22 -1.13 -0.54
CA ARG A 54 43.77 -0.90 -0.34
C ARG A 54 43.51 0.45 0.32
N GLU A 55 44.15 1.50 -0.20
CA GLU A 55 44.03 2.86 0.30
C GLU A 55 43.68 3.84 -0.81
N VAL A 56 43.01 4.93 -0.46
CA VAL A 56 42.93 6.13 -1.27
C VAL A 56 43.95 7.12 -0.74
N THR A 57 44.85 7.61 -1.59
CA THR A 57 45.77 8.71 -1.25
C THR A 57 45.24 10.02 -1.85
N ALA A 58 45.33 11.11 -1.08
CA ALA A 58 44.90 12.42 -1.56
C ALA A 58 45.83 13.54 -1.07
N GLN A 59 46.09 14.50 -1.95
CA GLN A 59 46.94 15.66 -1.69
C GLN A 59 46.28 16.92 -2.24
N ALA A 60 46.25 17.98 -1.42
CA ALA A 60 45.86 19.31 -1.87
C ALA A 60 47.11 20.11 -2.25
N CYS A 61 47.03 20.89 -3.33
CA CYS A 61 48.16 21.65 -3.88
C CYS A 61 47.70 23.05 -4.30
N ARG A 62 48.63 24.01 -4.31
CA ARG A 62 48.31 25.36 -4.79
C ARG A 62 47.96 25.40 -6.28
N GLU A 63 48.63 24.56 -7.08
CA GLU A 63 48.50 24.52 -8.54
C GLU A 63 48.22 23.09 -9.01
N ALA A 64 47.41 22.95 -10.06
CA ALA A 64 46.97 21.65 -10.55
C ALA A 64 48.05 20.89 -11.34
N GLU A 65 48.87 21.58 -12.11
CA GLU A 65 49.85 20.98 -13.05
C GLU A 65 50.88 20.08 -12.38
N ARG A 66 51.14 20.29 -11.08
CA ARG A 66 52.10 19.52 -10.28
C ARG A 66 51.45 18.75 -9.14
N CYS A 67 50.12 18.70 -9.11
CA CYS A 67 49.42 18.06 -8.01
C CYS A 67 49.36 16.55 -8.22
N VAL A 68 50.07 15.81 -7.37
CA VAL A 68 50.09 14.34 -7.36
C VAL A 68 49.66 13.84 -5.99
N ALA A 69 48.93 12.74 -5.95
CA ALA A 69 48.40 12.17 -4.71
C ALA A 69 49.49 11.52 -3.83
N THR A 70 50.63 11.16 -4.41
CA THR A 70 51.74 10.47 -3.74
C THR A 70 52.28 11.27 -2.55
N GLY A 71 52.41 10.62 -1.39
CA GLY A 71 52.86 11.25 -0.16
C GLY A 71 51.79 12.09 0.56
N GLY A 72 50.57 12.11 0.03
CA GLY A 72 49.43 12.75 0.67
C GLY A 72 48.80 11.93 1.79
N ARG A 73 47.60 12.34 2.20
CA ARG A 73 46.83 11.69 3.25
C ARG A 73 46.20 10.39 2.73
N SER A 74 46.38 9.29 3.46
CA SER A 74 45.76 7.99 3.16
C SER A 74 44.41 7.81 3.85
N TYR A 75 43.50 7.11 3.18
CA TYR A 75 42.21 6.66 3.68
C TYR A 75 42.04 5.16 3.40
N ALA A 76 41.86 4.35 4.45
CA ALA A 76 41.71 2.91 4.31
C ALA A 76 40.38 2.52 3.65
N ILE A 77 40.43 1.55 2.74
CA ILE A 77 39.25 0.98 2.07
C ILE A 77 38.86 -0.31 2.79
N PRO A 78 37.58 -0.50 3.15
CA PRO A 78 37.17 -1.67 3.91
C PRO A 78 37.49 -3.00 3.20
N ALA A 79 37.68 -4.04 4.01
CA ALA A 79 37.73 -5.41 3.52
C ALA A 79 36.42 -5.75 2.81
N GLY A 80 36.52 -6.53 1.72
CA GLY A 80 35.38 -6.86 0.86
C GLY A 80 35.04 -5.81 -0.20
N ALA A 81 35.66 -4.62 -0.21
CA ALA A 81 35.47 -3.69 -1.33
C ALA A 81 36.12 -4.22 -2.63
N ASP A 82 35.40 -4.11 -3.74
CA ASP A 82 35.79 -4.52 -5.09
C ASP A 82 36.52 -3.38 -5.79
N LEU A 83 37.85 -3.39 -5.66
CA LEU A 83 38.72 -2.36 -6.23
C LEU A 83 38.81 -2.41 -7.75
N ALA A 84 38.46 -3.54 -8.37
CA ALA A 84 38.50 -3.67 -9.83
C ALA A 84 37.37 -2.87 -10.49
N ASN A 85 36.27 -2.65 -9.78
CA ASN A 85 35.12 -1.86 -10.22
C ASN A 85 35.03 -0.50 -9.50
N ALA A 86 36.12 -0.05 -8.88
CA ALA A 86 36.18 1.28 -8.27
C ALA A 86 36.14 2.38 -9.34
N THR A 87 35.44 3.48 -9.04
CA THR A 87 35.43 4.70 -9.86
C THR A 87 35.99 5.88 -9.09
N LEU A 88 36.63 6.79 -9.81
CA LEU A 88 37.22 8.00 -9.29
C LEU A 88 36.85 9.16 -10.21
N GLU A 89 36.03 10.09 -9.72
CA GLU A 89 35.42 11.13 -10.54
C GLU A 89 35.59 12.52 -9.92
N VAL A 90 35.93 13.51 -10.76
CA VAL A 90 35.89 14.92 -10.38
C VAL A 90 34.48 15.46 -10.61
N VAL A 91 33.79 15.81 -9.54
CA VAL A 91 32.44 16.36 -9.58
C VAL A 91 32.51 17.88 -9.42
N SER A 92 31.88 18.61 -10.34
CA SER A 92 31.80 20.08 -10.28
C SER A 92 30.51 20.50 -9.59
N LEU A 93 30.61 21.11 -8.40
CA LEU A 93 29.45 21.56 -7.62
C LEU A 93 29.03 22.99 -7.97
N ALA A 94 29.99 23.80 -8.39
CA ALA A 94 29.82 25.17 -8.87
C ALA A 94 31.00 25.53 -9.79
N PRO A 95 31.02 26.69 -10.47
CA PRO A 95 32.13 27.07 -11.35
C PRO A 95 33.51 27.03 -10.66
N ASP A 96 33.56 27.34 -9.38
CA ASP A 96 34.78 27.45 -8.56
C ASP A 96 34.86 26.44 -7.41
N SER A 97 33.97 25.43 -7.38
CA SER A 97 33.93 24.40 -6.33
C SER A 97 33.84 23.01 -6.94
N ARG A 98 34.81 22.14 -6.59
CA ARG A 98 34.94 20.78 -7.08
C ARG A 98 35.23 19.82 -5.93
N VAL A 99 34.79 18.59 -6.09
CA VAL A 99 35.08 17.49 -5.17
C VAL A 99 35.53 16.27 -5.97
N VAL A 100 36.25 15.36 -5.33
CA VAL A 100 36.56 14.06 -5.90
C VAL A 100 35.74 13.00 -5.17
N LEU A 101 34.91 12.29 -5.94
CA LEU A 101 34.12 11.16 -5.48
C LEU A 101 34.89 9.87 -5.78
N VAL A 102 35.18 9.11 -4.72
CA VAL A 102 35.64 7.74 -4.82
C VAL A 102 34.48 6.83 -4.48
N ASP A 103 34.14 5.92 -5.39
CA ASP A 103 33.06 4.96 -5.23
C ASP A 103 33.60 3.54 -5.48
N VAL A 104 33.47 2.68 -4.49
CA VAL A 104 33.98 1.30 -4.53
C VAL A 104 32.84 0.33 -4.16
N PRO A 105 32.33 -0.48 -5.10
CA PRO A 105 31.32 -1.49 -4.80
C PRO A 105 31.79 -2.48 -3.73
N LEU A 106 30.88 -3.05 -2.93
CA LEU A 106 31.22 -4.10 -1.97
C LEU A 106 30.96 -5.50 -2.55
N SER A 107 31.95 -6.38 -2.45
CA SER A 107 31.90 -7.81 -2.75
C SER A 107 31.64 -8.63 -1.48
N GLY A 108 30.74 -9.61 -1.56
CA GLY A 108 30.37 -10.50 -0.46
C GLY A 108 29.43 -11.61 -0.90
N ALA A 109 29.43 -12.76 -0.22
CA ALA A 109 28.47 -13.84 -0.41
C ALA A 109 27.12 -13.43 0.22
N GLU A 110 26.04 -13.57 -0.52
CA GLU A 110 24.71 -13.15 -0.06
C GLU A 110 24.09 -14.19 0.89
N PRO A 111 23.35 -13.78 1.94
CA PRO A 111 22.16 -14.50 2.32
C PRO A 111 21.13 -14.34 1.19
N ALA A 112 20.54 -15.44 0.72
CA ALA A 112 19.58 -15.43 -0.39
C ALA A 112 18.47 -14.39 -0.15
N GLY A 113 18.36 -13.39 -1.04
CA GLY A 113 17.26 -12.42 -1.05
C GLY A 113 17.62 -10.93 -0.89
N SER A 114 18.90 -10.54 -0.69
CA SER A 114 19.26 -9.12 -0.56
C SER A 114 19.64 -8.48 -1.90
N ALA A 115 18.95 -7.40 -2.31
CA ALA A 115 19.05 -6.80 -3.65
C ALA A 115 20.30 -5.90 -3.90
N SER A 116 21.04 -5.46 -2.87
CA SER A 116 22.29 -4.70 -3.07
C SER A 116 23.31 -4.92 -1.95
N LYS A 117 24.58 -5.13 -2.34
CA LYS A 117 25.72 -5.27 -1.40
C LYS A 117 26.20 -3.94 -0.82
N GLY A 118 25.66 -2.84 -1.34
CA GLY A 118 26.11 -1.47 -1.06
C GLY A 118 27.45 -1.14 -1.71
N ARG A 119 27.91 0.07 -1.44
CA ARG A 119 29.19 0.61 -1.92
C ARG A 119 29.85 1.43 -0.82
N TRP A 120 31.17 1.41 -0.78
CA TRP A 120 31.94 2.32 0.05
C TRP A 120 32.23 3.60 -0.73
N VAL A 121 31.92 4.74 -0.13
CA VAL A 121 32.09 6.06 -0.74
C VAL A 121 33.01 6.92 0.11
N LEU A 122 33.91 7.64 -0.55
CA LEU A 122 34.74 8.69 0.02
C LEU A 122 34.61 9.96 -0.84
N LEU A 123 34.19 11.07 -0.23
CA LEU A 123 34.08 12.37 -0.90
C LEU A 123 35.11 13.33 -0.31
N LEU A 124 35.98 13.86 -1.16
CA LEU A 124 37.09 14.72 -0.78
C LEU A 124 37.01 16.07 -1.47
N ALA A 125 37.46 17.10 -0.77
CA ALA A 125 37.70 18.44 -1.32
C ALA A 125 39.09 18.93 -0.96
N ALA A 126 39.66 19.80 -1.79
CA ALA A 126 40.76 20.64 -1.34
C ALA A 126 40.22 21.83 -0.56
N SER A 127 41.03 22.33 0.38
CA SER A 127 40.71 23.49 1.19
C SER A 127 40.50 24.77 0.38
N ALA A 128 39.94 25.79 1.02
CA ALA A 128 39.74 27.09 0.39
C ALA A 128 41.09 27.69 -0.05
N ALA A 129 41.10 28.42 -1.18
CA ALA A 129 42.32 29.00 -1.75
C ALA A 129 43.06 29.95 -0.77
N LYS A 130 42.33 30.51 0.21
CA LYS A 130 42.91 31.30 1.30
C LYS A 130 43.54 30.38 2.35
N GLY A 131 44.87 30.26 2.32
CA GLY A 131 45.65 29.55 3.34
C GLY A 131 46.46 28.38 2.79
N ALA A 132 46.93 27.52 3.70
CA ALA A 132 47.69 26.33 3.34
C ALA A 132 46.77 25.25 2.72
N PRO A 133 47.16 24.65 1.58
CA PRO A 133 46.43 23.54 0.99
C PRO A 133 46.35 22.36 1.97
N HIS A 134 45.13 21.85 2.18
CA HIS A 134 44.91 20.61 2.90
C HIS A 134 43.68 19.89 2.33
N VAL A 135 43.59 18.58 2.56
CA VAL A 135 42.46 17.76 2.12
C VAL A 135 41.37 17.75 3.18
N GLU A 136 40.17 18.12 2.77
CA GLU A 136 38.94 18.05 3.55
C GLU A 136 38.18 16.77 3.20
N LYS A 137 37.75 16.02 4.23
CA LYS A 137 36.95 14.81 4.09
C LYS A 137 35.49 15.14 4.35
N LEU A 138 34.68 15.15 3.30
CA LEU A 138 33.28 15.57 3.36
C LEU A 138 32.33 14.41 3.66
N LEU A 139 32.66 13.21 3.19
CA LEU A 139 31.89 11.99 3.45
C LEU A 139 32.83 10.78 3.43
N VAL A 140 32.61 9.84 4.35
CA VAL A 140 33.19 8.49 4.25
C VAL A 140 32.21 7.48 4.85
N GLY A 141 32.00 6.36 4.16
CA GLY A 141 31.23 5.25 4.72
C GLY A 141 30.55 4.39 3.66
N THR A 142 29.74 3.45 4.13
CA THR A 142 28.97 2.56 3.28
C THR A 142 27.61 3.17 2.96
N LEU A 143 27.27 3.20 1.67
CA LEU A 143 25.98 3.62 1.12
C LEU A 143 25.30 2.44 0.41
N ASP A 144 24.01 2.58 0.14
CA ASP A 144 23.16 1.64 -0.61
C ASP A 144 23.17 0.22 -0.04
N ARG A 145 23.53 0.08 1.24
CA ARG A 145 23.47 -1.16 2.01
C ARG A 145 22.22 -1.15 2.89
N PRO A 146 21.28 -2.09 2.71
CA PRO A 146 20.16 -2.25 3.61
C PRO A 146 20.63 -2.61 5.02
N GLU A 147 20.12 -1.89 6.01
CA GLU A 147 20.31 -2.14 7.44
C GLU A 147 18.92 -2.23 8.10
N GLY A 148 18.69 -3.19 8.98
CA GLY A 148 17.41 -3.33 9.70
C GLY A 148 16.81 -4.74 9.60
N LEU A 149 15.59 -4.87 10.11
CA LEU A 149 14.78 -6.07 9.95
C LEU A 149 14.02 -6.04 8.61
N GLU A 150 13.54 -7.19 8.17
CA GLU A 150 12.71 -7.31 6.97
C GLU A 150 11.47 -6.41 7.07
N GLY A 151 11.25 -5.54 6.08
CA GLY A 151 10.18 -4.54 6.04
C GLY A 151 10.51 -3.21 6.74
N GLU A 152 11.58 -3.16 7.53
CA GLU A 152 12.07 -1.95 8.23
C GLU A 152 13.45 -1.50 7.73
N GLU A 153 13.92 -2.07 6.63
CA GLU A 153 15.25 -1.79 6.12
C GLU A 153 15.39 -0.32 5.76
N ARG A 154 16.56 0.22 6.09
CA ARG A 154 16.97 1.56 5.72
C ARG A 154 18.35 1.51 5.08
N SER A 155 18.58 2.37 4.11
CA SER A 155 19.90 2.54 3.49
C SER A 155 20.25 4.01 3.38
N LYS A 156 21.52 4.35 3.61
CA LYS A 156 22.04 5.69 3.30
C LYS A 156 22.32 5.77 1.81
N VAL A 157 21.94 6.86 1.16
CA VAL A 157 22.12 7.02 -0.28
C VAL A 157 22.70 8.39 -0.59
N LEU A 158 23.57 8.46 -1.59
CA LEU A 158 24.09 9.70 -2.15
C LEU A 158 23.51 9.86 -3.55
N LEU A 159 22.64 10.85 -3.72
CA LEU A 159 22.04 11.23 -4.99
C LEU A 159 22.87 12.34 -5.64
N ARG A 160 22.88 12.33 -6.97
CA ARG A 160 23.51 13.33 -7.83
C ARG A 160 22.44 13.89 -8.75
N GLU A 161 22.15 15.17 -8.63
CA GLU A 161 21.19 15.87 -9.50
C GLU A 161 21.92 16.95 -10.30
N ARG A 162 21.51 17.19 -11.54
CA ARG A 162 22.11 18.24 -12.36
C ARG A 162 21.36 19.55 -12.17
N GLU A 163 22.06 20.62 -11.80
CA GLU A 163 21.50 21.94 -11.54
C GLU A 163 22.41 23.00 -12.17
N GLY A 164 21.91 23.78 -13.13
CA GLY A 164 22.68 24.86 -13.76
C GLY A 164 23.98 24.44 -14.46
N GLY A 165 24.06 23.19 -14.95
CA GLY A 165 25.29 22.63 -15.55
C GLY A 165 26.30 22.05 -14.55
N HIS A 166 26.01 22.12 -13.26
CA HIS A 166 26.78 21.54 -12.17
C HIS A 166 26.01 20.41 -11.50
N GLU A 167 26.67 19.69 -10.58
CA GLU A 167 26.01 18.66 -9.77
C GLU A 167 25.68 19.15 -8.37
N ARG A 168 24.45 18.87 -7.97
CA ARG A 168 23.95 18.98 -6.60
C ARG A 168 24.05 17.59 -5.95
N LEU A 169 24.82 17.51 -4.86
CA LEU A 169 25.00 16.29 -4.09
C LEU A 169 24.05 16.27 -2.89
N LEU A 170 23.28 15.20 -2.76
CA LEU A 170 22.29 15.01 -1.71
C LEU A 170 22.56 13.70 -0.96
N LEU A 171 22.75 13.77 0.34
CA LEU A 171 22.90 12.61 1.22
C LEU A 171 21.61 12.40 1.99
N GLY A 172 21.01 11.22 1.92
CA GLY A 172 19.77 10.94 2.64
C GLY A 172 19.59 9.48 2.99
N ARG A 173 18.36 9.11 3.33
CA ARG A 173 17.98 7.73 3.70
C ARG A 173 16.79 7.26 2.91
N ARG A 174 16.87 6.03 2.41
CA ARG A 174 15.71 5.29 1.88
C ARG A 174 15.21 4.34 2.93
N TYR A 175 13.90 4.17 3.00
CA TYR A 175 13.21 3.24 3.89
C TYR A 175 12.38 2.28 3.05
N ALA A 176 12.45 0.98 3.31
CA ALA A 176 11.74 -0.04 2.54
C ALA A 176 10.23 0.19 2.53
N HIS A 177 9.66 0.62 3.65
CA HIS A 177 8.22 0.89 3.80
C HIS A 177 7.79 2.31 3.36
N ALA A 178 8.71 3.20 2.97
CA ALA A 178 8.40 4.60 2.65
C ALA A 178 8.59 4.94 1.16
N GLY A 179 8.27 4.00 0.27
CA GLY A 179 8.31 4.22 -1.18
C GLY A 179 7.10 4.98 -1.71
N LEU A 180 7.28 5.68 -2.84
CA LEU A 180 6.25 6.42 -3.55
C LEU A 180 5.66 5.56 -4.68
N CYS A 181 4.65 4.74 -4.35
CA CYS A 181 4.01 3.82 -5.31
C CYS A 181 5.00 2.92 -6.07
N GLY A 182 5.95 2.33 -5.35
CA GLY A 182 7.02 1.49 -5.92
C GLY A 182 8.29 2.26 -6.29
N ARG A 183 8.29 3.60 -6.22
CA ARG A 183 9.50 4.41 -6.43
C ARG A 183 10.31 4.57 -5.15
N PRO A 184 11.65 4.57 -5.24
CA PRO A 184 12.51 4.82 -4.09
C PRO A 184 12.49 6.30 -3.68
N THR A 185 11.97 6.58 -2.49
CA THR A 185 11.97 7.92 -1.90
C THR A 185 13.18 8.11 -0.98
N THR A 186 13.81 9.28 -1.04
CA THR A 186 14.94 9.62 -0.17
C THR A 186 14.53 10.71 0.82
N MET A 187 14.49 10.36 2.11
CA MET A 187 14.09 11.22 3.22
C MET A 187 15.30 11.63 4.07
N ARG A 188 15.09 12.59 5.00
CA ARG A 188 16.14 13.13 5.89
C ARG A 188 17.38 13.56 5.09
N VAL A 189 17.12 14.35 4.06
CA VAL A 189 18.11 14.72 3.06
C VAL A 189 18.96 15.86 3.61
N SER A 190 20.24 15.82 3.30
CA SER A 190 21.15 16.93 3.44
C SER A 190 21.77 17.28 2.09
N LYS A 191 21.87 18.57 1.78
CA LYS A 191 22.53 19.10 0.58
C LYS A 191 23.94 19.55 0.95
N LEU A 192 24.91 19.26 0.08
CA LEU A 192 26.25 19.81 0.21
C LEU A 192 26.27 21.23 -0.37
N ASP A 193 26.59 22.23 0.46
CA ASP A 193 26.76 23.61 0.00
C ASP A 193 28.13 23.74 -0.73
N PRO A 194 28.16 24.21 -1.99
CA PRO A 194 29.42 24.34 -2.73
C PRO A 194 30.38 25.40 -2.18
N ALA A 195 29.89 26.42 -1.48
CA ALA A 195 30.68 27.56 -1.02
C ALA A 195 31.48 27.24 0.25
N ASP A 196 30.85 26.60 1.23
CA ASP A 196 31.50 26.25 2.51
C ASP A 196 31.78 24.75 2.68
N ARG A 197 31.27 23.91 1.76
CA ARG A 197 31.44 22.44 1.74
C ARG A 197 30.87 21.75 2.98
N THR A 198 29.84 22.33 3.57
CA THR A 198 29.10 21.73 4.69
C THR A 198 27.79 21.10 4.22
N TRP A 199 27.34 20.07 4.96
CA TRP A 199 26.04 19.45 4.72
C TRP A 199 24.96 20.19 5.52
N SER A 200 24.02 20.82 4.82
CA SER A 200 22.85 21.46 5.43
C SER A 200 21.61 20.60 5.22
N GLU A 201 20.59 20.75 6.05
CA GLU A 201 19.29 20.11 5.82
C GLU A 201 18.71 20.52 4.46
N ALA A 202 18.01 19.59 3.81
CA ALA A 202 17.36 19.79 2.53
C ALA A 202 15.97 19.13 2.50
N PRO A 203 15.14 19.49 1.52
CA PRO A 203 13.84 18.86 1.33
C PRO A 203 13.95 17.39 0.93
N THR A 204 12.89 16.63 1.17
CA THR A 204 12.81 15.21 0.78
C THR A 204 12.91 15.08 -0.75
N VAL A 205 13.51 14.00 -1.26
CA VAL A 205 13.51 13.70 -2.70
C VAL A 205 12.55 12.54 -2.94
N ALA A 206 11.29 12.88 -3.21
CA ALA A 206 10.22 11.92 -3.49
C ALA A 206 10.22 11.43 -4.93
N LEU A 207 10.57 12.30 -5.88
CA LEU A 207 10.69 12.02 -7.31
C LEU A 207 12.08 12.45 -7.79
N SER A 208 12.68 11.66 -8.68
CA SER A 208 13.93 12.06 -9.33
C SER A 208 13.73 13.25 -10.28
N ALA A 209 14.81 13.99 -10.57
CA ALA A 209 14.76 15.07 -11.57
C ALA A 209 14.23 14.59 -12.93
N ALA A 210 14.64 13.40 -13.38
CA ALA A 210 14.18 12.82 -14.64
C ALA A 210 12.68 12.49 -14.63
N GLU A 211 12.14 12.00 -13.51
CA GLU A 211 10.70 11.75 -13.38
C GLU A 211 9.90 13.05 -13.35
N ARG A 212 10.40 14.10 -12.68
CA ARG A 212 9.76 15.43 -12.67
C ARG A 212 9.73 16.03 -14.08
N GLU A 213 10.83 15.91 -14.83
CA GLU A 213 10.93 16.41 -16.21
C GLU A 213 10.05 15.60 -17.19
N ALA A 214 9.94 14.29 -16.99
CA ALA A 214 9.12 13.41 -17.82
C ALA A 214 7.63 13.40 -17.43
N ALA A 215 7.23 14.10 -16.37
CA ALA A 215 5.87 14.12 -15.87
C ALA A 215 4.91 14.74 -16.92
N VAL A 216 3.70 14.18 -17.01
CA VAL A 216 2.66 14.70 -17.92
C VAL A 216 2.13 16.02 -17.35
N PRO A 217 2.29 17.15 -18.06
CA PRO A 217 1.86 18.45 -17.55
C PRO A 217 0.34 18.59 -17.66
N LEU A 218 -0.28 19.04 -16.57
CA LEU A 218 -1.71 19.30 -16.43
C LEU A 218 -1.92 20.64 -15.73
N ILE A 219 -3.05 21.28 -15.99
CA ILE A 219 -3.45 22.52 -15.34
C ILE A 219 -4.75 22.25 -14.59
N ALA A 220 -4.77 22.59 -13.30
CA ALA A 220 -5.99 22.55 -12.51
C ALA A 220 -6.77 23.86 -12.71
N GLU A 221 -8.05 23.73 -12.98
CA GLU A 221 -8.96 24.84 -13.22
C GLU A 221 -9.96 24.93 -12.06
N ARG A 222 -10.46 26.13 -11.76
CA ARG A 222 -11.57 26.26 -10.80
C ARG A 222 -12.76 25.47 -11.30
N ALA A 223 -13.32 24.64 -10.44
CA ALA A 223 -14.56 23.96 -10.72
C ALA A 223 -15.75 24.77 -10.20
N GLU A 224 -16.82 24.81 -10.98
CA GLU A 224 -18.12 25.26 -10.51
C GLU A 224 -18.84 24.13 -9.77
N GLY A 225 -19.61 24.47 -8.73
CA GLY A 225 -20.38 23.52 -7.93
C GLY A 225 -19.70 23.04 -6.65
N GLY A 226 -20.41 22.20 -5.91
CA GLY A 226 -19.95 21.68 -4.63
C GLY A 226 -18.84 20.64 -4.73
N TRP A 227 -18.40 20.19 -3.56
CA TRP A 227 -17.58 18.99 -3.44
C TRP A 227 -18.40 17.77 -3.89
N PRO A 228 -17.85 16.87 -4.72
CA PRO A 228 -18.59 15.69 -5.14
C PRO A 228 -19.03 14.84 -3.95
N GLU A 229 -20.27 14.36 -3.98
CA GLU A 229 -20.80 13.40 -3.00
C GLU A 229 -20.47 11.95 -3.42
N GLY A 230 -20.68 11.01 -2.50
CA GLY A 230 -20.40 9.58 -2.71
C GLY A 230 -19.03 9.15 -2.20
N PRO A 231 -18.73 7.83 -2.27
CA PRO A 231 -17.54 7.27 -1.65
C PRO A 231 -16.25 7.77 -2.31
N SER A 232 -15.22 7.95 -1.49
CA SER A 232 -13.87 8.26 -1.96
C SER A 232 -13.14 6.99 -2.37
N LEU A 233 -12.47 7.02 -3.52
CA LEU A 233 -11.56 5.96 -3.96
C LEU A 233 -10.22 6.00 -3.22
N LEU A 234 -9.76 7.20 -2.84
CA LEU A 234 -8.41 7.42 -2.32
C LEU A 234 -8.44 7.41 -0.79
N HIS A 235 -7.48 6.69 -0.20
CA HIS A 235 -7.28 6.68 1.25
C HIS A 235 -5.81 6.83 1.61
N ALA A 236 -5.45 7.91 2.30
CA ALA A 236 -4.09 8.15 2.75
C ALA A 236 -3.56 7.04 3.68
N ARG A 237 -2.38 6.49 3.35
CA ARG A 237 -1.69 5.42 4.10
C ARG A 237 -0.42 5.92 4.78
N LEU A 238 0.33 6.76 4.10
CA LEU A 238 1.64 7.25 4.54
C LEU A 238 1.76 8.74 4.20
N ALA A 239 2.46 9.50 5.04
CA ALA A 239 2.90 10.85 4.72
C ALA A 239 4.34 11.05 5.18
N SER A 240 5.14 11.80 4.43
CA SER A 240 6.52 12.15 4.81
C SER A 240 6.60 12.97 6.10
N SER A 241 5.57 13.79 6.33
CA SER A 241 5.47 14.75 7.41
C SER A 241 4.17 14.51 8.19
N ALA A 242 4.16 13.51 9.07
CA ALA A 242 3.03 13.27 9.99
C ALA A 242 3.50 12.78 11.35
N LEU A 243 4.17 13.64 12.11
CA LEU A 243 4.12 13.60 13.57
C LEU A 243 2.79 14.26 13.98
N GLY A 244 1.75 13.48 14.33
CA GLY A 244 0.53 14.04 14.94
C GLY A 244 -0.83 13.72 14.30
N GLY A 245 -0.94 12.74 13.39
CA GLY A 245 -2.24 12.09 13.11
C GLY A 245 -3.14 12.66 12.00
N GLN A 246 -2.75 13.73 11.31
CA GLN A 246 -3.59 14.34 10.25
C GLN A 246 -3.30 13.87 8.82
N ARG A 247 -2.67 12.70 8.62
CA ARG A 247 -2.43 12.20 7.25
C ARG A 247 -3.72 11.87 6.50
N SER A 248 -4.77 11.45 7.21
CA SER A 248 -6.08 11.14 6.63
C SER A 248 -6.83 12.40 6.18
N ALA A 249 -6.46 13.57 6.71
CA ALA A 249 -7.08 14.86 6.41
C ALA A 249 -6.89 15.31 4.95
N LEU A 250 -6.18 14.56 4.12
CA LEU A 250 -6.11 14.80 2.68
C LEU A 250 -7.23 14.09 1.91
N THR A 251 -7.83 13.05 2.50
CA THR A 251 -8.76 12.14 1.82
C THR A 251 -9.91 11.70 2.71
N ASP A 252 -10.28 12.51 3.71
CA ASP A 252 -11.34 12.14 4.68
C ASP A 252 -12.72 12.69 4.30
N GLY A 253 -12.78 13.49 3.22
CA GLY A 253 -14.00 14.12 2.74
C GLY A 253 -14.48 15.29 3.60
N ASP A 254 -13.78 15.63 4.69
CA ASP A 254 -14.09 16.79 5.51
C ASP A 254 -13.27 18.00 5.06
N LEU A 255 -13.92 18.87 4.29
CA LEU A 255 -13.31 20.10 3.79
C LEU A 255 -12.85 21.06 4.89
N ALA A 256 -13.23 20.88 6.16
CA ALA A 256 -12.71 21.68 7.27
C ALA A 256 -11.33 21.22 7.77
N THR A 257 -10.89 20.03 7.36
CA THR A 257 -9.57 19.51 7.70
C THR A 257 -8.55 19.80 6.61
N SER A 258 -7.28 19.56 6.92
CA SER A 258 -6.20 19.67 5.94
C SER A 258 -4.99 18.89 6.37
N TRP A 259 -4.34 18.26 5.41
CA TRP A 259 -2.95 17.88 5.55
C TRP A 259 -2.05 19.12 5.42
N VAL A 260 -1.05 19.21 6.29
CA VAL A 260 -0.08 20.30 6.33
C VAL A 260 1.31 19.70 6.45
N GLU A 261 2.26 20.26 5.72
CA GLU A 261 3.66 19.89 5.89
C GLU A 261 4.18 20.25 7.29
N THR A 262 5.16 19.48 7.77
CA THR A 262 5.73 19.72 9.11
C THR A 262 6.81 20.81 9.11
N ARG A 263 7.51 21.00 7.99
CA ARG A 263 8.57 22.00 7.86
C ARG A 263 8.03 23.16 7.02
N PRO A 264 7.86 24.37 7.59
CA PRO A 264 7.53 25.56 6.80
C PRO A 264 8.52 25.74 5.66
N GLY A 265 8.03 26.07 4.47
CA GLY A 265 8.82 26.01 3.24
C GLY A 265 8.00 26.27 1.97
N VAL A 266 8.62 25.99 0.82
CA VAL A 266 7.89 25.84 -0.47
C VAL A 266 7.22 24.46 -0.61
N GLY A 267 7.36 23.61 0.40
CA GLY A 267 6.92 22.21 0.42
C GLY A 267 7.60 21.24 -0.51
N GLU A 268 8.77 21.59 -1.06
CA GLU A 268 9.46 20.71 -2.01
C GLU A 268 9.65 19.27 -1.45
N GLY A 269 9.06 18.31 -2.15
CA GLY A 269 9.26 16.88 -1.91
C GLY A 269 8.57 16.27 -0.70
N GLU A 270 7.77 17.04 0.06
CA GLU A 270 6.83 16.45 1.02
C GLU A 270 5.71 15.71 0.27
N PHE A 271 5.26 14.57 0.78
CA PHE A 271 4.36 13.68 0.05
C PHE A 271 3.38 12.92 0.93
N VAL A 272 2.26 12.51 0.33
CA VAL A 272 1.27 11.59 0.90
C VAL A 272 1.03 10.46 -0.09
N VAL A 273 1.15 9.20 0.37
CA VAL A 273 0.80 8.00 -0.40
C VAL A 273 -0.58 7.53 0.02
N MET A 274 -1.42 7.24 -0.96
CA MET A 274 -2.80 6.81 -0.84
C MET A 274 -2.97 5.45 -1.51
N SER A 275 -3.80 4.59 -0.92
CA SER A 275 -4.34 3.44 -1.64
C SER A 275 -5.48 3.89 -2.54
N GLY A 276 -5.60 3.26 -3.70
CA GLY A 276 -6.80 3.28 -4.54
C GLY A 276 -7.18 1.86 -4.96
N GLU A 277 -7.95 1.73 -6.04
CA GLU A 277 -8.30 0.43 -6.60
C GLU A 277 -8.03 0.38 -8.11
N ALA A 278 -7.29 -0.64 -8.56
CA ALA A 278 -6.94 -0.82 -9.97
C ALA A 278 -8.13 -1.17 -10.88
N SER A 279 -9.24 -1.69 -10.33
CA SER A 279 -10.46 -1.94 -11.09
C SER A 279 -11.26 -0.66 -11.40
N VAL A 280 -11.04 0.43 -10.65
CA VAL A 280 -11.74 1.71 -10.83
C VAL A 280 -10.88 2.64 -11.68
N PRO A 281 -11.31 2.99 -12.91
CA PRO A 281 -10.59 3.95 -13.72
C PRO A 281 -10.75 5.38 -13.16
N VAL A 282 -9.64 6.09 -13.00
CA VAL A 282 -9.58 7.49 -12.57
C VAL A 282 -9.42 8.38 -13.79
N SER A 283 -10.36 9.30 -14.01
CA SER A 283 -10.37 10.22 -15.15
C SER A 283 -9.78 11.60 -14.84
N GLY A 284 -9.47 11.90 -13.58
CA GLY A 284 -9.10 13.22 -13.13
C GLY A 284 -8.91 13.29 -11.63
N PHE A 285 -8.61 14.48 -11.10
CA PHE A 285 -8.53 14.77 -9.68
C PHE A 285 -9.28 16.05 -9.35
N ASP A 286 -9.97 16.06 -8.21
CA ASP A 286 -10.50 17.25 -7.57
C ASP A 286 -9.65 17.58 -6.34
N LEU A 287 -9.31 18.86 -6.17
CA LEU A 287 -8.51 19.36 -5.07
C LEU A 287 -9.25 20.48 -4.35
N VAL A 288 -9.14 20.51 -3.02
CA VAL A 288 -9.40 21.69 -2.21
C VAL A 288 -8.10 22.02 -1.48
N LEU A 289 -7.60 23.24 -1.67
CA LEU A 289 -6.32 23.63 -1.08
C LEU A 289 -6.52 24.34 0.26
N ARG A 290 -7.46 25.28 0.31
CA ARG A 290 -7.83 26.02 1.52
C ARG A 290 -9.03 25.39 2.20
N ALA A 291 -8.86 24.88 3.42
CA ALA A 291 -9.93 24.25 4.21
C ALA A 291 -11.07 25.23 4.56
N LYS A 292 -12.31 24.73 4.63
CA LYS A 292 -13.51 25.40 5.12
C LYS A 292 -13.44 25.55 6.65
N GLY A 293 -12.91 26.66 7.12
CA GLY A 293 -12.86 26.97 8.56
C GLY A 293 -11.78 27.99 8.89
N ASP A 294 -11.50 28.18 10.17
CA ASP A 294 -10.41 29.02 10.66
C ASP A 294 -9.07 28.31 10.40
N ALA A 295 -8.65 28.29 9.14
CA ALA A 295 -7.28 27.92 8.79
C ALA A 295 -6.32 28.96 9.39
N PRO A 296 -5.23 28.55 10.06
CA PRO A 296 -4.18 29.44 10.50
C PRO A 296 -3.71 30.36 9.35
N PRO A 297 -3.45 31.65 9.61
CA PRO A 297 -3.07 32.62 8.58
C PRO A 297 -1.73 32.30 7.89
N ASP A 298 -0.90 31.44 8.49
CA ASP A 298 0.45 31.12 8.03
C ASP A 298 0.50 29.90 7.07
N ARG A 299 -0.49 29.79 6.17
CA ARG A 299 -0.58 28.68 5.21
C ARG A 299 -0.47 29.16 3.77
N ALA A 300 0.34 28.46 3.01
CA ALA A 300 0.50 28.66 1.58
C ALA A 300 -0.25 27.59 0.79
N ALA A 301 -0.79 27.98 -0.37
CA ALA A 301 -1.30 27.02 -1.34
C ALA A 301 -0.17 26.56 -2.27
N PRO A 302 -0.16 25.28 -2.72
CA PRO A 302 0.78 24.86 -3.73
C PRO A 302 0.52 25.59 -5.07
N ARG A 303 1.60 25.94 -5.76
CA ARG A 303 1.58 26.35 -7.18
C ARG A 303 1.67 25.14 -8.10
N ARG A 304 2.43 24.14 -7.70
CA ARG A 304 2.61 22.90 -8.45
C ARG A 304 2.70 21.73 -7.50
N VAL A 305 2.01 20.66 -7.85
CA VAL A 305 2.09 19.35 -7.20
C VAL A 305 2.30 18.27 -8.25
N PHE A 306 2.85 17.14 -7.85
CA PHE A 306 2.83 15.94 -8.67
C PHE A 306 1.85 14.91 -8.10
N VAL A 307 1.18 14.19 -9.00
CA VAL A 307 0.48 12.96 -8.65
C VAL A 307 1.18 11.79 -9.33
N ALA A 308 1.75 10.89 -8.54
CA ALA A 308 2.40 9.69 -9.02
C ALA A 308 1.49 8.47 -8.81
N THR A 309 1.39 7.63 -9.84
CA THR A 309 0.81 6.28 -9.78
C THR A 309 1.93 5.26 -9.86
N ARG A 310 1.67 3.94 -9.93
CA ARG A 310 2.77 2.98 -10.20
C ARG A 310 3.51 3.27 -11.51
N ASP A 311 2.78 3.65 -12.55
CA ASP A 311 3.33 3.67 -13.91
C ASP A 311 3.57 5.08 -14.46
N GLN A 312 2.92 6.10 -13.91
CA GLN A 312 2.92 7.46 -14.47
C GLN A 312 3.03 8.53 -13.40
N VAL A 313 3.60 9.68 -13.78
CA VAL A 313 3.69 10.89 -12.95
C VAL A 313 3.02 12.03 -13.71
N PHE A 314 2.13 12.75 -13.02
CA PHE A 314 1.42 13.93 -13.53
C PHE A 314 1.95 15.16 -12.79
N SER A 315 2.24 16.24 -13.51
CA SER A 315 2.59 17.53 -12.93
C SER A 315 1.38 18.46 -13.04
N ILE A 316 0.75 18.79 -11.91
CA ILE A 316 -0.46 19.59 -11.86
C ILE A 316 -0.08 21.00 -11.41
N ALA A 317 -0.23 21.97 -12.31
CA ALA A 317 -0.02 23.39 -12.03
C ALA A 317 -1.35 24.08 -11.69
N LEU A 318 -1.31 25.00 -10.73
CA LEU A 318 -2.39 25.93 -10.44
C LEU A 318 -2.11 27.28 -11.08
N GLY A 319 -3.05 27.77 -11.88
CA GLY A 319 -2.91 29.03 -12.62
C GLY A 319 -2.93 30.28 -11.74
N GLU A 320 -3.35 30.16 -10.49
CA GLU A 320 -3.54 31.28 -9.56
C GLU A 320 -3.28 30.87 -8.11
N ASP A 321 -3.09 31.85 -7.23
CA ASP A 321 -2.88 31.62 -5.81
C ASP A 321 -4.19 31.23 -5.12
N ALA A 322 -4.44 29.92 -5.06
CA ALA A 322 -5.59 29.35 -4.38
C ALA A 322 -5.68 29.67 -2.88
N GLY A 323 -4.61 30.17 -2.26
CA GLY A 323 -4.63 30.65 -0.87
C GLY A 323 -5.43 31.95 -0.70
N GLN A 324 -5.56 32.75 -1.76
CA GLN A 324 -6.35 33.98 -1.77
C GLN A 324 -7.84 33.74 -2.05
N GLU A 325 -8.21 32.52 -2.43
CA GLU A 325 -9.57 32.18 -2.79
C GLU A 325 -10.44 31.85 -1.59
N ALA A 326 -11.75 31.79 -1.85
CA ALA A 326 -12.73 31.41 -0.85
C ALA A 326 -12.38 30.03 -0.25
N PRO A 327 -12.42 29.86 1.09
CA PRO A 327 -12.30 28.57 1.74
C PRO A 327 -13.20 27.51 1.11
N GLY A 328 -12.66 26.33 0.84
CA GLY A 328 -13.39 25.25 0.17
C GLY A 328 -13.51 25.39 -1.35
N GLN A 329 -12.85 26.37 -1.98
CA GLN A 329 -12.81 26.47 -3.44
C GLN A 329 -12.22 25.19 -4.03
N ARG A 330 -12.99 24.58 -4.93
CA ARG A 330 -12.64 23.35 -5.64
C ARG A 330 -11.86 23.67 -6.91
N TYR A 331 -10.82 22.89 -7.15
CA TYR A 331 -10.07 22.83 -8.39
C TYR A 331 -10.21 21.44 -8.99
N SER A 332 -10.35 21.35 -10.31
CA SER A 332 -10.49 20.09 -11.04
C SER A 332 -9.41 20.00 -12.11
N VAL A 333 -8.90 18.80 -12.32
CA VAL A 333 -7.94 18.50 -13.39
C VAL A 333 -8.31 17.19 -14.05
N GLY A 334 -8.51 17.21 -15.37
CA GLY A 334 -8.77 16.01 -16.17
C GLY A 334 -7.47 15.31 -16.59
N LEU A 335 -7.47 13.99 -16.57
CA LEU A 335 -6.40 13.18 -17.15
C LEU A 335 -6.63 12.99 -18.66
N PRO A 336 -5.56 12.95 -19.48
CA PRO A 336 -5.68 12.76 -20.92
C PRO A 336 -6.27 11.39 -21.28
N LYS A 337 -6.08 10.40 -20.40
CA LYS A 337 -6.68 9.07 -20.47
C LYS A 337 -6.96 8.59 -19.05
N PRO A 338 -8.04 7.82 -18.82
CA PRO A 338 -8.28 7.22 -17.53
C PRO A 338 -7.13 6.29 -17.11
N VAL A 339 -6.72 6.37 -15.85
CA VAL A 339 -5.64 5.56 -15.27
C VAL A 339 -6.23 4.57 -14.27
N ARG A 340 -5.64 3.37 -14.21
CA ARG A 340 -5.96 2.34 -13.23
C ARG A 340 -4.74 2.09 -12.37
N SER A 341 -4.86 2.28 -11.07
CA SER A 341 -3.77 2.08 -10.11
C SER A 341 -4.36 1.78 -8.73
N ASP A 342 -3.70 0.90 -7.99
CA ASP A 342 -3.96 0.61 -6.57
C ASP A 342 -3.18 1.57 -5.63
N CYS A 343 -2.28 2.39 -6.18
CA CYS A 343 -1.49 3.36 -5.45
C CYS A 343 -1.44 4.71 -6.16
N TYR A 344 -1.66 5.76 -5.38
CA TYR A 344 -1.49 7.15 -5.78
C TYR A 344 -0.63 7.87 -4.76
N ALA A 345 0.15 8.85 -5.17
CA ALA A 345 0.89 9.69 -4.23
C ALA A 345 0.88 11.13 -4.69
N LEU A 346 0.55 12.03 -3.77
CA LEU A 346 0.65 13.47 -3.95
C LEU A 346 2.01 13.93 -3.45
N VAL A 347 2.74 14.69 -4.26
CA VAL A 347 4.05 15.25 -3.93
C VAL A 347 4.00 16.76 -4.11
N LEU A 348 4.36 17.51 -3.09
CA LEU A 348 4.51 18.95 -3.15
C LEU A 348 5.81 19.34 -3.88
N ASP A 349 5.79 20.45 -4.61
CA ASP A 349 6.94 20.90 -5.39
C ASP A 349 7.20 22.40 -5.21
N GLU A 350 6.21 23.23 -5.57
CA GLU A 350 6.29 24.68 -5.43
C GLU A 350 5.03 25.24 -4.79
N ALA A 351 5.16 26.36 -4.07
CA ALA A 351 4.07 27.06 -3.40
C ALA A 351 3.95 28.53 -3.82
N PHE A 352 2.77 29.12 -3.61
CA PHE A 352 2.58 30.57 -3.60
C PHE A 352 3.01 31.16 -2.25
N GLY A 353 3.34 32.46 -2.21
CA GLY A 353 3.73 33.16 -0.99
C GLY A 353 5.23 33.13 -0.65
N ASP A 354 5.57 33.58 0.56
CA ASP A 354 6.94 33.58 1.07
C ASP A 354 7.22 32.28 1.82
N ALA A 355 8.02 31.43 1.16
CA ALA A 355 8.42 30.11 1.62
C ALA A 355 9.13 30.08 2.98
N SER A 356 9.63 31.21 3.48
CA SER A 356 10.44 31.21 4.70
C SER A 356 9.64 31.02 6.00
N HIS A 357 8.32 31.25 5.96
CA HIS A 357 7.47 31.25 7.16
C HIS A 357 6.12 30.54 7.03
N GLN A 358 5.69 30.18 5.82
CA GLN A 358 4.40 29.55 5.58
C GLN A 358 4.55 28.03 5.39
N ALA A 359 3.59 27.27 5.89
CA ALA A 359 3.50 25.84 5.62
C ALA A 359 2.50 25.57 4.49
N VAL A 360 2.88 24.73 3.53
CA VAL A 360 1.97 24.30 2.47
C VAL A 360 0.92 23.35 3.04
N ALA A 361 -0.34 23.64 2.73
CA ALA A 361 -1.48 22.84 3.16
C ALA A 361 -2.37 22.47 1.98
N ILE A 362 -2.96 21.27 2.05
CA ILE A 362 -3.97 20.80 1.12
C ILE A 362 -5.12 20.24 1.96
N ALA A 363 -6.30 20.79 1.74
CA ALA A 363 -7.50 20.44 2.48
C ALA A 363 -8.03 19.07 2.06
N GLU A 364 -8.08 18.77 0.76
CA GLU A 364 -8.63 17.52 0.28
C GLU A 364 -8.15 17.22 -1.14
N LEU A 365 -7.98 15.93 -1.45
CA LEU A 365 -7.70 15.38 -2.78
C LEU A 365 -8.61 14.18 -3.03
N ARG A 366 -9.36 14.23 -4.13
CA ARG A 366 -10.24 13.14 -4.58
C ARG A 366 -9.91 12.74 -6.01
N ALA A 367 -10.02 11.44 -6.29
CA ALA A 367 -9.99 10.93 -7.66
C ALA A 367 -11.37 11.06 -8.30
N GLN A 368 -11.42 11.52 -9.55
CA GLN A 368 -12.63 11.52 -10.35
C GLN A 368 -12.86 10.14 -10.96
N THR A 369 -14.05 9.59 -10.76
CA THR A 369 -14.41 8.24 -11.18
C THR A 369 -15.77 8.22 -11.90
N PRO A 370 -16.07 7.17 -12.69
CA PRO A 370 -17.40 6.98 -13.26
C PRO A 370 -18.53 6.81 -12.22
N PHE A 371 -18.18 6.71 -10.94
CA PHE A 371 -19.08 6.48 -9.83
C PHE A 371 -19.36 7.74 -9.00
N ASP A 372 -18.76 8.88 -9.36
CA ASP A 372 -18.99 10.13 -8.64
C ASP A 372 -20.47 10.52 -8.66
N GLY A 373 -20.99 10.94 -7.51
CA GLY A 373 -22.41 11.25 -7.32
C GLY A 373 -23.33 10.03 -7.16
N MET A 374 -22.82 8.79 -7.21
CA MET A 374 -23.61 7.61 -6.86
C MET A 374 -23.74 7.46 -5.35
N THR A 375 -24.96 7.16 -4.89
CA THR A 375 -25.19 6.73 -3.50
C THR A 375 -24.73 5.29 -3.30
N LEU A 376 -24.64 4.84 -2.04
CA LEU A 376 -24.29 3.45 -1.71
C LEU A 376 -25.31 2.45 -2.30
N GLU A 377 -26.58 2.81 -2.36
CA GLU A 377 -27.64 2.00 -2.98
C GLU A 377 -27.46 1.91 -4.49
N ALA A 378 -27.11 3.02 -5.14
CA ALA A 378 -26.84 3.03 -6.57
C ALA A 378 -25.60 2.19 -6.92
N LEU A 379 -24.57 2.21 -6.08
CA LEU A 379 -23.40 1.35 -6.22
C LEU A 379 -23.76 -0.12 -6.01
N ALA A 380 -24.57 -0.43 -5.00
CA ALA A 380 -25.03 -1.79 -4.75
C ALA A 380 -25.85 -2.33 -5.94
N ALA A 381 -26.71 -1.50 -6.54
CA ALA A 381 -27.43 -1.84 -7.77
C ALA A 381 -26.48 -2.01 -8.97
N ALA A 382 -25.40 -1.24 -9.05
CA ALA A 382 -24.39 -1.35 -10.11
C ALA A 382 -23.60 -2.67 -10.08
N LEU A 383 -23.73 -3.51 -9.05
CA LEU A 383 -23.18 -4.87 -9.03
C LEU A 383 -23.77 -5.78 -10.12
N ASP A 384 -24.93 -5.45 -10.67
CA ASP A 384 -25.57 -6.13 -11.80
C ASP A 384 -25.07 -5.68 -13.18
N ASP A 385 -24.43 -4.52 -13.28
CA ASP A 385 -23.90 -4.01 -14.52
C ASP A 385 -22.47 -4.58 -14.71
N GLU A 386 -22.28 -5.51 -15.64
CA GLU A 386 -20.99 -6.18 -15.88
C GLU A 386 -19.83 -5.18 -16.09
N ALA A 387 -20.08 -4.04 -16.72
CA ALA A 387 -19.06 -3.03 -16.98
C ALA A 387 -18.68 -2.22 -15.73
N LYS A 388 -19.56 -2.18 -14.72
CA LYS A 388 -19.39 -1.39 -13.49
C LYS A 388 -19.18 -2.24 -12.24
N ALA A 389 -19.54 -3.51 -12.27
CA ALA A 389 -19.65 -4.37 -11.10
C ALA A 389 -18.34 -4.46 -10.32
N GLU A 390 -17.21 -4.56 -11.01
CA GLU A 390 -15.89 -4.64 -10.38
C GLU A 390 -15.52 -3.35 -9.63
N GLY A 391 -15.73 -2.19 -10.27
CA GLY A 391 -15.44 -0.90 -9.65
C GLY A 391 -16.44 -0.53 -8.54
N ALA A 392 -17.72 -0.86 -8.71
CA ALA A 392 -18.73 -0.68 -7.68
C ALA A 392 -18.44 -1.55 -6.45
N ALA A 393 -18.07 -2.83 -6.66
CA ALA A 393 -17.69 -3.73 -5.57
C ALA A 393 -16.48 -3.19 -4.80
N ALA A 394 -15.48 -2.65 -5.50
CA ALA A 394 -14.32 -2.08 -4.82
C ALA A 394 -14.65 -0.87 -3.94
N LEU A 395 -15.45 0.08 -4.46
CA LEU A 395 -15.88 1.25 -3.68
C LEU A 395 -16.74 0.83 -2.48
N LEU A 396 -17.63 -0.15 -2.64
CA LEU A 396 -18.42 -0.70 -1.54
C LEU A 396 -17.56 -1.42 -0.50
N ASN A 397 -16.51 -2.12 -0.93
CA ASN A 397 -15.58 -2.81 -0.03
C ASN A 397 -14.68 -1.84 0.76
N ALA A 398 -14.40 -0.67 0.20
CA ALA A 398 -13.69 0.41 0.89
C ALA A 398 -14.59 1.19 1.87
N GLY A 399 -15.91 1.09 1.71
CA GLY A 399 -16.91 1.71 2.59
C GLY A 399 -17.01 1.07 3.98
N ASP A 400 -17.89 1.62 4.80
CA ASP A 400 -18.12 1.20 6.18
C ASP A 400 -19.36 0.30 6.34
N ALA A 401 -19.96 0.27 7.54
CA ALA A 401 -21.15 -0.51 7.84
C ALA A 401 -22.38 -0.07 7.01
N GLU A 402 -22.45 1.18 6.56
CA GLU A 402 -23.54 1.67 5.71
C GLU A 402 -23.45 1.05 4.31
N ALA A 403 -22.24 0.88 3.78
CA ALA A 403 -22.02 0.21 2.49
C ALA A 403 -22.48 -1.25 2.54
N VAL A 404 -22.13 -1.98 3.61
CA VAL A 404 -22.61 -3.36 3.84
C VAL A 404 -24.14 -3.40 3.90
N THR A 405 -24.76 -2.46 4.60
CA THR A 405 -26.22 -2.36 4.73
C THR A 405 -26.88 -2.09 3.39
N ALA A 406 -26.34 -1.18 2.57
CA ALA A 406 -26.83 -0.90 1.23
C ALA A 406 -26.79 -2.15 0.33
N VAL A 407 -25.70 -2.92 0.39
CA VAL A 407 -25.57 -4.19 -0.35
C VAL A 407 -26.60 -5.23 0.13
N MET A 408 -26.81 -5.37 1.44
CA MET A 408 -27.82 -6.27 1.99
C MET A 408 -29.24 -5.91 1.51
N ASN A 409 -29.54 -4.61 1.45
CA ASN A 409 -30.84 -4.10 1.00
C ASN A 409 -31.06 -4.29 -0.51
N ALA A 410 -30.03 -4.12 -1.33
CA ALA A 410 -30.10 -4.33 -2.77
C ALA A 410 -30.17 -5.81 -3.16
N TYR A 411 -29.60 -6.70 -2.34
CA TYR A 411 -29.45 -8.14 -2.62
C TYR A 411 -30.68 -8.84 -3.22
N PRO A 412 -31.92 -8.63 -2.75
CA PRO A 412 -33.10 -9.30 -3.31
C PRO A 412 -33.36 -8.95 -4.77
N GLN A 413 -32.95 -7.78 -5.23
CA GLN A 413 -33.14 -7.31 -6.61
C GLN A 413 -31.99 -7.70 -7.54
N LEU A 414 -30.87 -8.18 -6.98
CA LEU A 414 -29.68 -8.52 -7.74
C LEU A 414 -29.86 -9.80 -8.56
N SER A 415 -29.22 -9.86 -9.73
CA SER A 415 -29.05 -11.09 -10.52
C SER A 415 -28.24 -12.14 -9.74
N PHE A 416 -28.26 -13.38 -10.21
CA PHE A 416 -27.53 -14.47 -9.56
C PHE A 416 -26.02 -14.17 -9.42
N ASP A 417 -25.37 -13.66 -10.46
CA ASP A 417 -23.94 -13.37 -10.43
C ASP A 417 -23.61 -12.17 -9.53
N ALA A 418 -24.46 -11.14 -9.53
CA ALA A 418 -24.30 -10.01 -8.62
C ALA A 418 -24.56 -10.38 -7.15
N ARG A 419 -25.53 -11.27 -6.88
CA ARG A 419 -25.73 -11.84 -5.53
C ARG A 419 -24.48 -12.54 -5.03
N ARG A 420 -23.79 -13.31 -5.88
CA ARG A 420 -22.52 -13.95 -5.49
C ARG A 420 -21.47 -12.93 -5.08
N ARG A 421 -21.27 -11.86 -5.87
CA ARG A 421 -20.36 -10.75 -5.51
C ARG A 421 -20.79 -10.06 -4.21
N ALA A 422 -22.08 -9.80 -4.04
CA ALA A 422 -22.63 -9.18 -2.85
C ALA A 422 -22.38 -10.00 -1.58
N LEU A 423 -22.34 -11.34 -1.65
CA LEU A 423 -22.00 -12.16 -0.49
C LEU A 423 -20.58 -11.89 0.04
N ASP A 424 -19.62 -11.63 -0.83
CA ASP A 424 -18.25 -11.32 -0.42
C ASP A 424 -18.17 -9.95 0.25
N LEU A 425 -18.89 -8.96 -0.31
CA LEU A 425 -19.01 -7.61 0.26
C LEU A 425 -19.69 -7.61 1.62
N VAL A 426 -20.82 -8.31 1.77
CA VAL A 426 -21.46 -8.47 3.08
C VAL A 426 -20.55 -9.21 4.06
N GLY A 427 -19.65 -10.05 3.55
CA GLY A 427 -18.70 -10.82 4.35
C GLY A 427 -17.60 -9.98 5.00
N SER A 428 -17.34 -8.75 4.55
CA SER A 428 -16.40 -7.83 5.20
C SER A 428 -17.00 -7.19 6.46
N GLY A 429 -18.33 -7.14 6.57
CA GLY A 429 -19.05 -6.54 7.68
C GLY A 429 -18.95 -7.31 9.01
N PRO A 430 -19.31 -6.66 10.14
CA PRO A 430 -19.29 -7.29 11.45
C PRO A 430 -20.32 -8.43 11.55
N CYS A 431 -19.90 -9.57 12.09
CA CYS A 431 -20.73 -10.77 12.18
C CYS A 431 -22.08 -10.56 12.89
N THR A 432 -22.16 -9.62 13.84
CA THR A 432 -23.42 -9.27 14.53
C THR A 432 -24.47 -8.69 13.59
N ALA A 433 -24.06 -7.90 12.58
CA ALA A 433 -24.96 -7.34 11.58
C ALA A 433 -25.26 -8.34 10.46
N THR A 434 -24.26 -9.12 10.04
CA THR A 434 -24.35 -9.93 8.82
C THR A 434 -24.90 -11.33 9.05
N ALA A 435 -24.82 -11.88 10.27
CA ALA A 435 -25.26 -13.25 10.54
C ALA A 435 -26.75 -13.49 10.22
N PRO A 436 -27.71 -12.63 10.60
CA PRO A 436 -29.12 -12.80 10.21
C PRO A 436 -29.30 -12.90 8.68
N PHE A 437 -28.60 -12.05 7.92
CA PHE A 437 -28.62 -12.09 6.46
C PHE A 437 -28.17 -13.44 5.90
N TYR A 438 -27.07 -14.01 6.40
CA TYR A 438 -26.62 -15.32 5.93
C TYR A 438 -27.54 -16.46 6.38
N VAL A 439 -28.13 -16.38 7.57
CA VAL A 439 -29.13 -17.36 8.02
C VAL A 439 -30.28 -17.43 7.02
N GLU A 440 -30.85 -16.31 6.59
CA GLU A 440 -31.93 -16.32 5.59
C GLU A 440 -31.58 -17.03 4.28
N ARG A 441 -30.30 -16.98 3.88
CA ARG A 441 -29.80 -17.55 2.61
C ARG A 441 -29.56 -19.05 2.75
N VAL A 442 -29.09 -19.51 3.91
CA VAL A 442 -29.06 -20.94 4.24
C VAL A 442 -30.46 -21.54 4.29
N LEU A 443 -31.44 -20.78 4.77
CA LEU A 443 -32.82 -21.25 4.89
C LEU A 443 -33.60 -21.20 3.58
N GLY A 444 -33.04 -20.62 2.52
CA GLY A 444 -33.69 -20.53 1.21
C GLY A 444 -34.95 -19.68 1.21
N ARG A 445 -35.05 -18.68 2.10
CA ARG A 445 -36.22 -17.78 2.13
C ARG A 445 -36.40 -17.12 0.75
N GLY A 446 -37.48 -17.47 0.06
CA GLY A 446 -37.78 -16.99 -1.30
C GLY A 446 -37.24 -17.86 -2.45
N ALA A 447 -36.63 -19.02 -2.18
CA ALA A 447 -36.05 -19.91 -3.20
C ALA A 447 -37.01 -21.03 -3.68
N GLY A 448 -38.22 -21.13 -3.13
CA GLY A 448 -39.23 -22.14 -3.48
C GLY A 448 -39.06 -23.48 -2.75
N ASP A 449 -40.00 -24.40 -2.95
CA ASP A 449 -40.12 -25.65 -2.17
C ASP A 449 -39.03 -26.71 -2.47
N ASP A 450 -38.36 -26.59 -3.62
CA ASP A 450 -37.30 -27.49 -4.12
C ASP A 450 -35.88 -27.05 -3.68
N PHE A 451 -35.77 -26.03 -2.82
CA PHE A 451 -34.49 -25.53 -2.37
C PHE A 451 -33.72 -26.57 -1.52
N ASP A 452 -32.51 -26.91 -1.98
CA ASP A 452 -31.55 -27.70 -1.23
C ASP A 452 -30.27 -26.88 -0.95
N PRO A 453 -30.04 -26.46 0.31
CA PRO A 453 -28.87 -25.66 0.67
C PRO A 453 -27.53 -26.41 0.49
N ALA A 454 -27.53 -27.73 0.35
CA ALA A 454 -26.31 -28.48 0.06
C ALA A 454 -25.86 -28.31 -1.40
N LEU A 455 -26.81 -28.10 -2.31
CA LEU A 455 -26.56 -27.99 -3.75
C LEU A 455 -26.44 -26.52 -4.19
N ASP A 456 -27.12 -25.61 -3.48
CA ASP A 456 -27.11 -24.19 -3.80
C ASP A 456 -25.77 -23.50 -3.43
N PRO A 457 -25.08 -22.84 -4.39
CA PRO A 457 -23.78 -22.23 -4.14
C PRO A 457 -23.86 -21.00 -3.21
N ILE A 458 -24.98 -20.26 -3.20
CA ILE A 458 -25.18 -19.11 -2.30
C ILE A 458 -25.32 -19.60 -0.87
N ALA A 459 -26.12 -20.65 -0.64
CA ALA A 459 -26.29 -21.29 0.65
C ALA A 459 -24.97 -21.85 1.18
N ARG A 460 -24.16 -22.50 0.34
CA ARG A 460 -22.82 -22.97 0.75
C ARG A 460 -21.91 -21.84 1.23
N ALA A 461 -21.82 -20.74 0.48
CA ALA A 461 -21.03 -19.58 0.89
C ALA A 461 -21.55 -18.96 2.21
N ALA A 462 -22.87 -18.92 2.38
CA ALA A 462 -23.50 -18.45 3.61
C ALA A 462 -23.17 -19.34 4.83
N ARG A 463 -23.22 -20.67 4.68
CA ARG A 463 -22.82 -21.62 5.74
C ARG A 463 -21.38 -21.42 6.17
N ASP A 464 -20.47 -21.30 5.21
CA ASP A 464 -19.05 -21.08 5.50
C ASP A 464 -18.82 -19.77 6.27
N ARG A 465 -19.58 -18.72 5.95
CA ARG A 465 -19.52 -17.46 6.69
C ARG A 465 -20.11 -17.58 8.09
N LEU A 466 -21.25 -18.23 8.28
CA LEU A 466 -21.84 -18.45 9.61
C LEU A 466 -20.89 -19.22 10.54
N ARG A 467 -20.21 -20.25 10.03
CA ARG A 467 -19.19 -21.02 10.77
C ARG A 467 -18.02 -20.15 11.24
N ARG A 468 -17.60 -19.17 10.43
CA ARG A 468 -16.57 -18.18 10.84
C ARG A 468 -17.10 -17.20 11.90
N CYS A 469 -18.38 -16.84 11.83
CA CYS A 469 -18.99 -15.91 12.78
C CYS A 469 -19.23 -16.51 14.17
N ARG A 470 -19.45 -17.82 14.31
CA ARG A 470 -19.70 -18.49 15.62
C ARG A 470 -20.83 -17.83 16.41
N GLN A 471 -20.54 -17.17 17.54
CA GLN A 471 -21.55 -16.70 18.49
C GLN A 471 -22.68 -15.82 17.89
N PRO A 472 -22.40 -14.79 17.08
CA PRO A 472 -23.44 -14.09 16.32
C PRO A 472 -24.33 -15.01 15.46
N ALA A 473 -23.76 -16.03 14.82
CA ALA A 473 -24.53 -17.00 14.05
C ALA A 473 -25.39 -17.88 14.95
N THR A 474 -24.88 -18.28 16.12
CA THR A 474 -25.63 -19.05 17.13
C THR A 474 -26.91 -18.35 17.56
N ALA A 475 -26.83 -17.05 17.86
CA ALA A 475 -27.98 -16.25 18.25
C ALA A 475 -29.02 -16.17 17.12
N ALA A 476 -28.56 -15.87 15.89
CA ALA A 476 -29.44 -15.76 14.73
C ALA A 476 -30.11 -17.10 14.35
N LEU A 477 -29.37 -18.22 14.41
CA LEU A 477 -29.89 -19.56 14.14
C LEU A 477 -30.86 -20.01 15.24
N GLY A 478 -30.56 -19.72 16.51
CA GLY A 478 -31.47 -19.98 17.63
C GLY A 478 -32.81 -19.26 17.45
N ALA A 479 -32.77 -17.97 17.11
CA ALA A 479 -33.97 -17.19 16.78
C ALA A 479 -34.75 -17.81 15.60
N ALA A 480 -34.05 -18.20 14.53
CA ALA A 480 -34.67 -18.83 13.38
C ALA A 480 -35.34 -20.18 13.73
N ILE A 481 -34.77 -20.98 14.63
CA ILE A 481 -35.40 -22.22 15.12
C ILE A 481 -36.71 -21.91 15.85
N SER A 482 -36.71 -20.93 16.76
CA SER A 482 -37.90 -20.56 17.54
C SER A 482 -39.00 -19.89 16.70
N GLU A 483 -38.63 -19.05 15.73
CA GLU A 483 -39.57 -18.25 14.95
C GLU A 483 -40.13 -19.00 13.74
N ALA A 484 -39.34 -19.86 13.10
CA ALA A 484 -39.82 -20.67 11.98
C ALA A 484 -40.92 -21.60 12.48
N GLY A 485 -42.00 -21.79 11.72
CA GLY A 485 -43.05 -22.76 12.03
C GLY A 485 -42.60 -24.22 11.81
N VAL A 486 -43.56 -25.13 11.59
CA VAL A 486 -43.27 -26.55 11.27
C VAL A 486 -42.84 -26.68 9.82
N THR A 487 -41.66 -26.16 9.51
CA THR A 487 -41.16 -26.04 8.14
C THR A 487 -39.76 -26.64 7.99
N LYS A 488 -39.34 -26.86 6.74
CA LYS A 488 -37.97 -27.28 6.42
C LYS A 488 -36.93 -26.25 6.89
N GLU A 489 -37.26 -24.96 6.93
CA GLU A 489 -36.35 -23.94 7.42
C GLU A 489 -35.96 -24.17 8.89
N ARG A 490 -36.93 -24.55 9.74
CA ARG A 490 -36.65 -24.88 11.15
C ARG A 490 -35.62 -26.02 11.27
N VAL A 491 -35.76 -27.05 10.44
CA VAL A 491 -34.81 -28.19 10.40
C VAL A 491 -33.43 -27.73 9.96
N TRP A 492 -33.34 -26.92 8.91
CA TRP A 492 -32.05 -26.43 8.42
C TRP A 492 -31.34 -25.53 9.43
N ALA A 493 -32.08 -24.63 10.10
CA ALA A 493 -31.53 -23.81 11.17
C ALA A 493 -30.97 -24.68 12.31
N ALA A 494 -31.70 -25.71 12.72
CA ALA A 494 -31.27 -26.66 13.74
C ALA A 494 -30.02 -27.45 13.33
N ARG A 495 -29.93 -27.88 12.08
CA ARG A 495 -28.75 -28.60 11.56
C ARG A 495 -27.50 -27.72 11.55
N GLU A 496 -27.61 -26.49 11.04
CA GLU A 496 -26.45 -25.58 11.06
C GLU A 496 -26.05 -25.21 12.49
N LEU A 497 -27.02 -24.98 13.40
CA LEU A 497 -26.71 -24.70 14.80
C LEU A 497 -26.00 -25.87 15.47
N ALA A 498 -26.44 -27.11 15.19
CA ALA A 498 -25.81 -28.32 15.68
C ALA A 498 -24.39 -28.52 15.16
N GLU A 499 -24.05 -27.98 13.98
CA GLU A 499 -22.69 -28.00 13.43
C GLU A 499 -21.82 -26.86 14.00
N ILE A 500 -22.38 -25.66 14.23
CA ILE A 500 -21.62 -24.47 14.65
C ILE A 500 -21.43 -24.40 16.17
N GLU A 501 -22.50 -24.59 16.95
CA GLU A 501 -22.48 -24.57 18.41
C GLU A 501 -23.35 -25.71 18.98
N PRO A 502 -22.84 -26.96 18.96
CA PRO A 502 -23.59 -28.16 19.38
C PRO A 502 -24.24 -28.05 20.76
N ALA A 503 -23.55 -27.41 21.72
CA ALA A 503 -24.04 -27.24 23.08
C ALA A 503 -25.31 -26.37 23.15
N GLN A 504 -25.39 -25.33 22.31
CA GLN A 504 -26.54 -24.41 22.26
C GLN A 504 -27.66 -24.94 21.37
N ALA A 505 -27.35 -25.82 20.41
CA ALA A 505 -28.34 -26.48 19.57
C ALA A 505 -29.31 -27.34 20.37
N VAL A 506 -28.81 -28.10 21.36
CA VAL A 506 -29.61 -29.02 22.18
C VAL A 506 -30.81 -28.32 22.85
N PRO A 507 -30.62 -27.29 23.70
CA PRO A 507 -31.76 -26.62 24.33
C PRO A 507 -32.69 -25.93 23.32
N ALA A 508 -32.16 -25.36 22.23
CA ALA A 508 -32.97 -24.73 21.19
C ALA A 508 -33.89 -25.73 20.46
N ILE A 509 -33.37 -26.91 20.11
CA ILE A 509 -34.14 -27.98 19.45
C ILE A 509 -35.19 -28.56 20.40
N LEU A 510 -34.82 -28.80 21.67
CA LEU A 510 -35.76 -29.36 22.65
C LEU A 510 -36.94 -28.42 22.92
N ALA A 511 -36.71 -27.10 22.95
CA ALA A 511 -37.77 -26.11 23.14
C ALA A 511 -38.87 -26.24 22.06
N VAL A 512 -38.49 -26.35 20.78
CA VAL A 512 -39.47 -26.42 19.67
C VAL A 512 -40.08 -27.81 19.45
N LEU A 513 -39.43 -28.86 19.96
CA LEU A 513 -40.05 -30.19 20.04
C LEU A 513 -41.19 -30.22 21.06
N ALA A 514 -41.11 -29.39 22.11
CA ALA A 514 -42.07 -29.35 23.21
C ALA A 514 -43.39 -28.63 22.88
N GLU A 515 -43.38 -27.69 21.95
CA GLU A 515 -44.55 -26.87 21.58
C GLU A 515 -45.69 -27.65 20.87
N GLY A 516 -45.65 -28.98 20.81
CA GLY A 516 -46.69 -29.80 20.15
C GLY A 516 -46.78 -29.63 18.63
N SER A 517 -45.94 -28.76 18.07
CA SER A 517 -45.75 -28.44 16.65
C SER A 517 -45.46 -29.68 15.78
N THR A 518 -45.03 -30.77 16.40
CA THR A 518 -44.63 -32.02 15.72
C THR A 518 -45.42 -33.25 16.18
N ALA A 519 -46.60 -33.08 16.79
CA ALA A 519 -47.47 -34.22 17.09
C ALA A 519 -47.82 -34.97 15.78
N PRO A 520 -47.78 -36.31 15.77
CA PRO A 520 -48.08 -37.09 14.57
C PRO A 520 -49.55 -36.84 14.19
N SER A 521 -49.78 -36.00 13.18
CA SER A 521 -51.02 -35.99 12.42
C SER A 521 -50.78 -36.75 11.13
N GLU A 522 -51.82 -37.39 10.59
CA GLU A 522 -51.79 -38.30 9.43
C GLU A 522 -51.25 -37.71 8.10
N SER A 523 -50.69 -36.50 8.12
CA SER A 523 -50.10 -35.79 6.97
C SER A 523 -48.58 -35.67 7.10
N GLY A 524 -47.83 -36.23 6.14
CA GLY A 524 -46.39 -36.51 6.22
C GLY A 524 -45.41 -35.35 6.47
N ALA A 525 -45.81 -34.08 6.34
CA ALA A 525 -44.89 -32.94 6.49
C ALA A 525 -44.42 -32.70 7.95
N LYS A 526 -45.29 -32.88 8.95
CA LYS A 526 -44.92 -32.68 10.38
C LYS A 526 -43.94 -33.74 10.88
N ASP A 527 -44.12 -34.97 10.42
CA ASP A 527 -43.24 -36.10 10.75
C ASP A 527 -41.84 -35.92 10.13
N GLU A 528 -41.75 -35.32 8.94
CA GLU A 528 -40.47 -35.00 8.30
C GLU A 528 -39.68 -33.95 9.09
N VAL A 529 -40.33 -32.87 9.52
CA VAL A 529 -39.70 -31.82 10.35
C VAL A 529 -39.20 -32.40 11.66
N ARG A 530 -40.03 -33.19 12.34
CA ARG A 530 -39.65 -33.85 13.59
C ARG A 530 -38.44 -34.77 13.43
N ARG A 531 -38.44 -35.60 12.37
CA ARG A 531 -37.31 -36.46 12.04
C ARG A 531 -36.05 -35.64 11.77
N GLY A 532 -36.19 -34.54 11.04
CA GLY A 532 -35.10 -33.60 10.77
C GLY A 532 -34.48 -33.02 12.05
N LEU A 533 -35.30 -32.60 13.00
CA LEU A 533 -34.86 -32.08 14.31
C LEU A 533 -34.15 -33.15 15.14
N ARG A 534 -34.65 -34.40 15.16
CA ARG A 534 -33.96 -35.52 15.82
C ARG A 534 -32.58 -35.78 15.21
N VAL A 535 -32.46 -35.71 13.88
CA VAL A 535 -31.16 -35.85 13.20
C VAL A 535 -30.19 -34.75 13.64
N ALA A 536 -30.65 -33.49 13.71
CA ALA A 536 -29.82 -32.39 14.20
C ALA A 536 -29.40 -32.59 15.67
N LEU A 537 -30.32 -33.02 16.54
CA LEU A 537 -30.04 -33.35 17.94
C LEU A 537 -29.01 -34.48 18.06
N ALA A 538 -29.15 -35.54 17.27
CA ALA A 538 -28.20 -36.65 17.23
C ALA A 538 -26.82 -36.20 16.73
N THR A 539 -26.75 -35.28 15.75
CA THR A 539 -25.48 -34.67 15.34
C THR A 539 -24.84 -33.89 16.48
N ALA A 540 -25.60 -33.04 17.19
CA ALA A 540 -25.09 -32.32 18.36
C ALA A 540 -24.62 -33.27 19.47
N ALA A 541 -25.36 -34.35 19.73
CA ALA A 541 -25.03 -35.34 20.77
C ALA A 541 -23.72 -36.08 20.50
N ARG A 542 -23.34 -36.27 19.23
CA ARG A 542 -22.09 -36.92 18.84
C ARG A 542 -20.87 -36.00 18.97
N ASP A 543 -21.09 -34.69 19.02
CA ASP A 543 -20.02 -33.73 19.25
C ASP A 543 -19.63 -33.67 20.73
N ARG A 544 -18.32 -33.56 21.00
CA ARG A 544 -17.77 -33.51 22.37
C ARG A 544 -18.30 -32.34 23.20
N HIS A 545 -18.69 -31.23 22.57
CA HIS A 545 -19.23 -30.04 23.23
C HIS A 545 -20.75 -30.13 23.39
N GLY A 546 -21.45 -30.86 22.53
CA GLY A 546 -22.90 -31.07 22.64
C GLY A 546 -23.30 -32.20 23.59
N ALA A 547 -22.48 -33.25 23.70
CA ALA A 547 -22.75 -34.40 24.57
C ALA A 547 -23.06 -34.02 26.04
N PRO A 548 -22.33 -33.09 26.69
CA PRO A 548 -22.67 -32.64 28.04
C PRO A 548 -24.04 -31.96 28.15
N ALA A 549 -24.45 -31.20 27.13
CA ALA A 549 -25.77 -30.55 27.10
C ALA A 549 -26.90 -31.59 26.98
N VAL A 550 -26.69 -32.66 26.20
CA VAL A 550 -27.63 -33.79 26.12
C VAL A 550 -27.69 -34.55 27.45
N GLN A 551 -26.55 -34.81 28.09
CA GLN A 551 -26.52 -35.45 29.41
C GLN A 551 -27.22 -34.61 30.47
N ALA A 552 -27.05 -33.28 30.43
CA ALA A 552 -27.77 -32.36 31.31
C ALA A 552 -29.28 -32.40 31.06
N ALA A 553 -29.72 -32.48 29.81
CA ALA A 553 -31.14 -32.64 29.47
C ALA A 553 -31.71 -34.01 29.90
N LEU A 554 -30.90 -35.06 29.92
CA LEU A 554 -31.25 -36.40 30.41
C LEU A 554 -31.22 -36.53 31.94
N ALA A 555 -30.66 -35.56 32.66
CA ALA A 555 -30.62 -35.59 34.12
C ALA A 555 -32.04 -35.52 34.71
N ALA A 556 -32.28 -36.31 35.76
CA ALA A 556 -33.63 -36.59 36.29
C ALA A 556 -34.57 -35.38 36.42
N PRO A 557 -34.18 -34.22 36.99
CA PRO A 557 -35.11 -33.09 37.11
C PRO A 557 -35.42 -32.42 35.76
N ALA A 558 -34.45 -32.32 34.85
CA ALA A 558 -34.65 -31.75 33.51
C ALA A 558 -35.47 -32.70 32.62
N PHE A 559 -35.12 -33.99 32.62
CA PHE A 559 -35.82 -35.01 31.86
C PHE A 559 -37.26 -35.21 32.32
N ALA A 560 -37.52 -35.12 33.64
CA ALA A 560 -38.86 -35.19 34.19
C ALA A 560 -39.72 -33.96 33.85
N ALA A 561 -39.12 -32.81 33.57
CA ALA A 561 -39.85 -31.61 33.13
C ALA A 561 -40.33 -31.71 31.68
N LEU A 562 -39.71 -32.59 30.88
CA LEU A 562 -40.11 -32.84 29.49
C LEU A 562 -41.41 -33.64 29.40
N SER A 563 -42.21 -33.40 28.36
CA SER A 563 -43.40 -34.20 28.05
C SER A 563 -43.01 -35.64 27.66
N PRO A 564 -43.92 -36.64 27.77
CA PRO A 564 -43.62 -38.02 27.37
C PRO A 564 -43.10 -38.14 25.93
N VAL A 565 -43.59 -37.26 25.06
CA VAL A 565 -43.29 -37.20 23.63
C VAL A 565 -41.87 -36.64 23.40
N GLU A 566 -41.45 -35.64 24.15
CA GLU A 566 -40.07 -35.10 24.14
C GLU A 566 -39.06 -36.08 24.73
N ARG A 567 -39.43 -36.77 25.81
CA ARG A 567 -38.57 -37.80 26.42
C ARG A 567 -38.23 -38.89 25.42
N VAL A 568 -39.23 -39.35 24.65
CA VAL A 568 -39.02 -40.33 23.59
C VAL A 568 -38.13 -39.78 22.47
N ASP A 569 -38.22 -38.49 22.14
CA ASP A 569 -37.37 -37.86 21.13
C ASP A 569 -35.93 -37.70 21.57
N LEU A 570 -35.70 -37.29 22.82
CA LEU A 570 -34.36 -37.13 23.38
C LEU A 570 -33.64 -38.49 23.54
N LEU A 571 -34.39 -39.57 23.78
CA LEU A 571 -33.84 -40.92 23.91
C LEU A 571 -33.56 -41.61 22.56
N ARG A 572 -34.14 -41.12 21.46
CA ARG A 572 -33.99 -41.68 20.11
C ARG A 572 -32.91 -40.95 19.34
#